data_AF-A0A809R401-F1
#
_entry.id   AF-A0A809R401-F1
#
_cell.length_a   1.000
_cell.length_b   1.000
_cell.length_c   1.000
_cell.angle_alpha   90.00
_cell.angle_beta   90.00
_cell.angle_gamma   90.00
#
_symmetry.space_group_name_H-M   'P 1'
#
loop_
_entity.id
_entity.type
_entity.pdbx_description
1 polymer ?
#
loop_
_entity_poly.entity_id
_entity_poly.type
_entity_poly.pdbx_seq_one_letter_code
_entity_poly.pdbx_strand_id
1 'polypeptide(L)'
;MEEAHLASAQKKARQERRVIVFIDESGLSERPTRVRTWAPKGQTPIIQFHFNWKQLSMIAGVSKTSAYFRLHEGTIKSEQIVAFLKQYKDESLRER
;
A
#
# COMPACT_ATOMS: atom_id res chain seq x y z
N MET A 1 5.66 -3.61 -28.33
CA MET A 1 5.68 -3.60 -26.84
C MET A 1 4.24 -3.65 -26.36
N GLU A 2 3.87 -4.78 -25.75
CA GLU A 2 2.76 -4.96 -24.77
C GLU A 2 1.41 -4.25 -25.01
N GLU A 3 0.67 -4.64 -26.06
CA GLU A 3 -0.74 -4.24 -26.22
C GLU A 3 -1.76 -5.30 -25.79
N ALA A 4 -1.30 -6.51 -25.42
CA ALA A 4 -2.15 -7.70 -25.48
C ALA A 4 -3.21 -7.85 -24.37
N HIS A 5 -3.13 -7.16 -23.22
CA HIS A 5 -4.00 -7.48 -22.07
C HIS A 5 -4.46 -6.29 -21.22
N LEU A 6 -4.73 -5.13 -21.82
CA LEU A 6 -5.36 -4.04 -21.06
C LEU A 6 -6.88 -4.26 -20.94
N ALA A 7 -7.41 -4.20 -19.72
CA ALA A 7 -8.84 -4.23 -19.46
C ALA A 7 -9.56 -3.04 -20.14
N SER A 8 -10.85 -3.16 -20.43
CA SER A 8 -11.62 -2.13 -21.17
C SER A 8 -11.49 -0.72 -20.57
N ALA A 9 -11.50 -0.61 -19.24
CA ALA A 9 -11.29 0.66 -18.53
C ALA A 9 -9.91 1.28 -18.78
N GLN A 10 -8.86 0.46 -18.87
CA GLN A 10 -7.49 0.91 -19.14
C GLN A 10 -7.35 1.41 -20.58
N LYS A 11 -8.02 0.76 -21.55
CA LYS A 11 -8.04 1.20 -22.95
C LYS A 11 -8.66 2.59 -23.13
N LYS A 12 -9.80 2.83 -22.48
CA LYS A 12 -10.48 4.15 -22.50
C LYS A 12 -9.63 5.24 -21.84
N ALA A 13 -9.02 4.94 -20.70
CA ALA A 13 -8.13 5.88 -20.02
C ALA A 13 -6.94 6.31 -20.89
N ARG A 14 -6.34 5.37 -21.65
CA ARG A 14 -5.26 5.69 -22.60
C ARG A 14 -5.73 6.62 -23.72
N GLN A 15 -6.89 6.35 -24.33
CA GLN A 15 -7.45 7.20 -25.38
C GLN A 15 -7.72 8.63 -24.89
N GLU A 16 -8.25 8.75 -23.68
CA GLU A 16 -8.60 10.04 -23.08
C GLU A 16 -7.44 10.70 -22.31
N ARG A 17 -6.21 10.16 -22.40
CA ARG A 17 -5.02 10.64 -21.68
C ARG A 17 -5.25 10.81 -20.17
N ARG A 18 -6.07 9.93 -19.58
CA ARG A 18 -6.33 9.91 -18.14
C ARG A 18 -5.20 9.16 -17.42
N VAL A 19 -4.94 9.57 -16.19
CA VAL A 19 -4.05 8.84 -15.27
C VAL A 19 -4.90 7.82 -14.53
N ILE A 20 -4.44 6.57 -14.51
CA ILE A 20 -5.02 5.51 -13.68
C ILE A 20 -4.23 5.48 -12.38
N VAL A 21 -4.97 5.41 -11.27
CA VAL A 21 -4.42 5.35 -9.93
C VAL A 21 -4.99 4.10 -9.28
N PHE A 22 -4.12 3.22 -8.83
CA PHE A 22 -4.47 2.04 -8.07
C PHE A 22 -4.42 2.39 -6.59
N ILE A 23 -5.48 2.12 -5.85
CA ILE A 23 -5.59 2.44 -4.44
C ILE A 23 -5.84 1.14 -3.67
N ASP A 24 -5.08 0.94 -2.60
CA ASP A 24 -5.25 -0.21 -1.73
C ASP A 24 -4.84 0.12 -0.28
N GLU A 25 -5.26 -0.74 0.65
CA GLU A 25 -4.94 -0.68 2.07
C GLU A 25 -3.99 -1.81 2.47
N SER A 26 -3.05 -1.51 3.37
CA SER A 26 -2.09 -2.49 3.87
C SER A 26 -1.94 -2.38 5.39
N GLY A 27 -1.94 -3.52 6.08
CA GLY A 27 -1.63 -3.60 7.50
C GLY A 27 -0.12 -3.73 7.71
N LEU A 28 0.47 -2.84 8.51
CA LEU A 28 1.89 -2.87 8.82
C LEU A 28 2.16 -3.62 10.11
N SER A 29 3.24 -4.40 10.08
CA SER A 29 3.55 -5.36 11.10
C SER A 29 5.01 -5.37 11.50
N GLU A 30 5.29 -5.07 12.79
CA GLU A 30 6.61 -5.34 13.38
C GLU A 30 6.85 -6.83 13.67
N ARG A 31 5.87 -7.71 13.39
CA ARG A 31 6.12 -9.14 13.53
C ARG A 31 7.17 -9.53 12.48
N PRO A 32 8.30 -10.12 12.90
CA PRO A 32 9.31 -10.51 11.96
C PRO A 32 8.78 -11.60 11.04
N THR A 33 9.10 -11.49 9.76
CA THR A 33 8.89 -12.60 8.81
C THR A 33 9.68 -13.80 9.29
N ARG A 34 9.00 -14.91 9.59
CA ARG A 34 9.63 -16.10 10.16
C ARG A 34 10.35 -16.88 9.06
N VAL A 35 11.68 -16.76 9.01
CA VAL A 35 12.54 -17.43 8.03
C VAL A 35 13.42 -18.50 8.68
N ARG A 36 14.10 -19.30 7.86
CA ARG A 36 15.06 -20.30 8.35
C ARG A 36 16.21 -19.58 9.06
N THR A 37 16.49 -19.98 10.30
CA THR A 37 17.53 -19.38 11.15
C THR A 37 18.38 -20.47 11.80
N TRP A 38 19.48 -20.07 12.42
CA TRP A 38 20.41 -20.96 13.12
C TRP A 38 19.98 -21.15 14.57
N ALA A 39 20.21 -22.35 15.10
CA ALA A 39 19.99 -22.69 16.51
C ALA A 39 21.02 -23.74 16.94
N PRO A 40 21.34 -23.86 18.24
CA PRO A 40 22.10 -24.99 18.75
C PRO A 40 21.44 -26.31 18.38
N LYS A 41 22.26 -27.34 18.12
CA LYS A 41 21.76 -28.67 17.74
C LYS A 41 20.84 -29.23 18.84
N GLY A 42 19.64 -29.63 18.45
CA GLY A 42 18.63 -30.17 19.37
C GLY A 42 17.81 -29.11 20.12
N GLN A 43 17.99 -27.81 19.82
CA GLN A 43 17.23 -26.72 20.46
C GLN A 43 16.37 -25.98 19.42
N THR A 44 15.11 -25.70 19.78
CA THR A 44 14.23 -24.87 18.94
C THR A 44 14.70 -23.41 19.01
N PRO A 45 14.93 -22.74 17.87
CA PRO A 45 15.32 -21.33 17.87
C PRO A 45 14.22 -20.45 18.50
N ILE A 46 14.62 -19.58 19.43
CA ILE A 46 13.75 -18.57 20.03
C ILE A 46 13.97 -17.25 19.28
N ILE A 47 12.92 -16.72 18.68
CA ILE A 47 12.95 -15.42 17.99
C ILE A 47 12.34 -14.38 18.92
N GLN A 48 13.14 -13.43 19.38
CA GLN A 48 12.69 -12.33 20.22
C GLN A 48 12.11 -11.20 19.37
N PHE A 49 10.92 -10.72 19.73
CA PHE A 49 10.30 -9.53 19.15
C PHE A 49 9.32 -8.91 20.17
N HIS A 50 8.99 -7.64 19.99
CA HIS A 50 8.08 -6.93 20.89
C HIS A 50 6.63 -7.40 20.69
N PHE A 51 5.99 -7.82 21.78
CA PHE A 51 4.62 -8.36 21.76
C PHE A 51 3.52 -7.29 21.97
N ASN A 52 3.91 -6.07 22.36
CA ASN A 52 2.99 -4.95 22.60
C ASN A 52 2.65 -4.26 21.29
N TRP A 53 1.61 -4.74 20.64
CA TRP A 53 1.29 -4.37 19.28
C TRP A 53 0.27 -3.23 19.21
N LYS A 54 0.69 -2.10 18.59
CA LYS A 54 -0.24 -1.11 18.04
C LYS A 54 -0.43 -1.42 16.56
N GLN A 55 -1.66 -1.64 16.13
CA GLN A 55 -1.95 -1.83 14.70
C GLN A 55 -1.66 -0.53 13.95
N LEU A 56 -0.89 -0.60 12.88
CA LEU A 56 -0.67 0.51 11.95
C LEU A 56 -1.21 0.09 10.59
N SER A 57 -2.04 0.93 9.99
CA SER A 57 -2.59 0.72 8.66
C SER A 57 -2.11 1.80 7.72
N MET A 58 -1.92 1.44 6.46
CA MET A 58 -1.49 2.32 5.40
C MET A 58 -2.55 2.32 4.30
N ILE A 59 -2.87 3.49 3.78
CA ILE A 59 -3.59 3.64 2.50
C ILE A 59 -2.61 4.21 1.49
N ALA A 60 -2.54 3.63 0.30
CA ALA A 60 -1.64 4.06 -0.75
C ALA A 60 -2.36 4.17 -2.10
N GLY A 61 -2.04 5.22 -2.84
CA GLY A 61 -2.44 5.44 -4.23
C GLY A 61 -1.22 5.49 -5.13
N VAL A 62 -1.13 4.59 -6.11
CA VAL A 62 0.02 4.44 -7.00
C VAL A 62 -0.43 4.61 -8.45
N SER A 63 0.29 5.46 -9.17
CA SER A 63 0.17 5.63 -10.62
C SER A 63 1.46 5.16 -11.30
N LYS A 64 1.55 5.30 -12.62
CA LYS A 64 2.77 4.96 -13.38
C LYS A 64 4.00 5.77 -12.94
N THR A 65 3.81 6.98 -12.42
CA THR A 65 4.90 7.94 -12.18
C THR A 65 4.94 8.50 -10.76
N SER A 66 3.92 8.23 -9.94
CA SER A 66 3.82 8.78 -8.58
C SER A 66 3.19 7.78 -7.61
N ALA A 67 3.55 7.92 -6.34
CA ALA A 67 3.00 7.14 -5.24
C ALA A 67 2.75 8.07 -4.06
N TYR A 68 1.54 8.02 -3.50
CA TYR A 68 1.14 8.77 -2.32
C TYR A 68 0.59 7.80 -1.29
N PHE A 69 0.99 7.97 -0.04
CA PHE A 69 0.52 7.11 1.03
C PHE A 69 0.33 7.88 2.32
N ARG A 70 -0.53 7.36 3.19
CA ARG A 70 -0.67 7.82 4.57
C ARG A 70 -0.70 6.65 5.52
N LEU A 71 -0.20 6.92 6.72
CA LEU A 71 -0.21 6.00 7.84
C LEU A 71 -1.29 6.42 8.83
N HIS A 72 -2.00 5.44 9.36
CA HIS A 72 -3.05 5.59 10.35
C HIS A 72 -2.83 4.60 11.48
N GLU A 73 -2.96 5.06 12.72
CA GLU A 73 -3.04 4.15 13.85
C GLU A 73 -4.40 3.44 13.84
N GLY A 74 -4.37 2.11 13.94
CA GLY A 74 -5.55 1.25 13.89
C GLY A 74 -6.17 1.12 12.50
N THR A 75 -7.39 0.60 12.47
CA THR A 75 -8.16 0.37 11.23
C THR A 75 -8.54 1.69 10.56
N ILE A 76 -8.37 1.74 9.24
CA ILE A 76 -8.77 2.88 8.42
C ILE A 76 -10.30 2.93 8.34
N LYS A 77 -10.86 4.11 8.59
CA LYS A 77 -12.30 4.39 8.51
C LYS A 77 -12.66 5.16 7.25
N SER A 78 -13.94 5.14 6.89
CA SER A 78 -14.45 5.78 5.68
C SER A 78 -14.09 7.28 5.59
N GLU A 79 -14.07 8.00 6.72
CA GLU A 79 -13.71 9.42 6.73
C GLU A 79 -12.24 9.65 6.33
N GLN A 80 -11.35 8.74 6.74
CA GLN A 80 -9.93 8.79 6.41
C GLN A 80 -9.71 8.48 4.93
N ILE A 81 -10.46 7.54 4.35
CA ILE A 81 -10.43 7.25 2.90
C ILE A 81 -10.88 8.48 2.10
N VAL A 82 -11.99 9.12 2.49
CA VAL A 82 -12.48 10.32 1.81
C VAL A 82 -11.47 11.47 1.92
N ALA A 83 -10.86 11.66 3.10
CA ALA A 83 -9.82 12.65 3.31
C ALA A 83 -8.57 12.35 2.46
N PHE A 84 -8.20 11.09 2.31
CA PHE A 84 -7.12 10.63 1.43
C PHE A 84 -7.38 11.01 -0.02
N LEU A 85 -8.55 10.66 -0.55
CA LEU A 85 -8.93 10.94 -1.95
C LEU A 85 -9.00 12.44 -2.26
N LYS A 86 -9.51 13.25 -1.33
CA LYS A 86 -9.57 14.71 -1.49
C LYS A 86 -8.17 15.30 -1.62
N GLN A 87 -7.27 14.96 -0.69
CA GLN A 87 -5.89 15.46 -0.74
C GLN A 87 -5.16 14.96 -1.99
N TYR A 88 -5.32 13.69 -2.35
CA TYR A 88 -4.72 13.14 -3.57
C TYR A 88 -5.17 13.93 -4.81
N LYS A 89 -6.48 14.23 -4.92
CA LYS A 89 -7.00 15.05 -6.00
C LYS A 89 -6.35 16.43 -6.03
N ASP A 90 -6.26 17.09 -4.89
CA ASP A 90 -5.69 18.44 -4.79
C ASP A 90 -4.19 18.46 -5.15
N GLU A 91 -3.42 17.49 -4.69
CA GLU A 91 -1.99 17.35 -5.02
C GLU A 91 -1.79 17.01 -6.50
N SER A 92 -2.61 16.11 -7.05
CA SER A 92 -2.56 15.73 -8.47
C SER A 92 -2.90 16.88 -9.42
N LEU A 93 -3.65 17.88 -8.96
CA LEU A 93 -3.94 19.11 -9.70
C LEU A 93 -2.82 20.13 -9.62
N ARG A 94 -1.97 20.09 -8.58
CA ARG A 94 -0.83 21.00 -8.42
C ARG A 94 0.38 20.56 -9.25
N GLU A 95 0.53 19.26 -9.49
CA GLU A 95 1.62 18.70 -10.29
C GLU A 95 1.36 18.72 -11.81
N ARG A 96 0.19 19.22 -12.25
CA ARG A 96 -0.20 19.37 -13.66
C ARG A 96 -0.19 20.82 -14.08
#